data_AF-Q0GUP0-F1
#
_entry.id   AF-Q0GUP0-F1
#
_cell.length_a   1.000
_cell.length_b   1.000
_cell.length_c   1.000
_cell.angle_alpha   90.00
_cell.angle_beta   90.00
_cell.angle_gamma   90.00
#
_symmetry.space_group_name_H-M   'P 1'
#
loop_
_entity.id
_entity.type
_entity.pdbx_description
1 polymer ?
#
loop_
_entity_poly.entity_id
_entity_poly.type
_entity_poly.pdbx_seq_one_letter_code
_entity_poly.pdbx_strand_id
1 'polypeptide(L)'
;MNSNYLTLIMNSGALLTIIILLPPIIMPKPSMIFTTKLVKTSMFISLIPLTIYLNENMETTLTLKPWMDWTLFNIALSFKIDKYTAIFTPIALVITWSIMEFSQWYMEKER
;
A
#
# COMPACT_ATOMS: atom_id res chain seq x y z
N MET A 1 -17.47 12.34 -12.26
CA MET A 1 -16.69 13.21 -11.34
C MET A 1 -15.55 13.83 -12.12
N ASN A 2 -15.02 14.99 -11.74
CA ASN A 2 -13.86 15.55 -12.47
C ASN A 2 -12.69 14.57 -12.40
N SER A 3 -12.02 14.29 -13.52
CA SER A 3 -10.91 13.32 -13.59
C SER A 3 -9.82 13.63 -12.55
N ASN A 4 -9.58 14.91 -12.27
CA ASN A 4 -8.63 15.38 -11.25
C ASN A 4 -8.97 14.97 -9.81
N TYR A 5 -10.26 14.81 -9.46
CA TYR A 5 -10.62 14.34 -8.12
C TYR A 5 -10.39 12.84 -8.00
N LEU A 6 -10.65 12.08 -9.07
CA LEU A 6 -10.39 10.64 -9.09
C LEU A 6 -8.91 10.33 -9.02
N THR A 7 -8.05 11.07 -9.73
CA THR A 7 -6.60 10.93 -9.61
C THR A 7 -6.13 11.20 -8.17
N LEU A 8 -6.67 12.23 -7.51
CA LEU A 8 -6.34 12.53 -6.12
C LEU A 8 -6.77 11.42 -5.15
N ILE A 9 -7.99 10.90 -5.31
CA ILE A 9 -8.50 9.80 -4.47
C ILE A 9 -7.67 8.54 -4.68
N MET A 10 -7.32 8.21 -5.93
CA MET A 10 -6.49 7.05 -6.24
C MET A 10 -5.09 7.16 -5.63
N ASN A 11 -4.44 8.32 -5.81
CA ASN A 11 -3.13 8.62 -5.26
C ASN A 11 -3.10 8.63 -3.72
N SER A 12 -4.09 9.26 -3.09
CA SER A 12 -4.20 9.29 -1.62
C SER A 12 -4.52 7.92 -1.03
N GLY A 13 -5.39 7.13 -1.68
CA GLY A 13 -5.66 5.75 -1.29
C GLY A 13 -4.40 4.89 -1.32
N ALA A 14 -3.66 4.92 -2.43
CA ALA A 14 -2.39 4.20 -2.54
C ALA A 14 -1.35 4.67 -1.50
N LEU A 15 -1.18 5.99 -1.30
CA LEU A 15 -0.28 6.52 -0.28
C LEU A 15 -0.68 6.03 1.14
N LEU A 16 -1.98 6.02 1.44
CA LEU A 16 -2.49 5.58 2.73
C LEU A 16 -2.18 4.10 2.99
N THR A 17 -2.25 3.24 1.97
CA THR A 17 -1.84 1.82 2.13
C THR A 17 -0.38 1.69 2.57
N ILE A 18 0.51 2.49 1.99
CA ILE A 18 1.94 2.50 2.33
C ILE A 18 2.12 3.02 3.76
N ILE A 19 1.46 4.12 4.12
CA ILE A 19 1.57 4.73 5.46
C ILE A 19 1.16 3.75 6.56
N ILE A 20 0.09 2.98 6.36
CA ILE A 20 -0.42 2.01 7.35
C ILE A 20 0.55 0.84 7.57
N LEU A 21 1.41 0.54 6.60
CA LEU A 21 2.39 -0.54 6.67
C LEU A 21 3.73 -0.10 7.29
N LEU A 22 3.98 1.20 7.48
CA LEU A 22 5.22 1.72 8.10
C LEU A 22 5.40 1.41 9.61
N PRO A 23 4.36 1.41 10.47
CA PRO A 23 4.53 1.20 11.91
C PRO A 23 5.33 -0.04 12.32
N PRO A 24 5.09 -1.26 11.78
CA PRO A 24 5.87 -2.44 12.15
C PRO A 24 7.34 -2.37 11.72
N ILE A 25 7.71 -1.47 10.79
CA ILE A 25 9.10 -1.28 10.35
C ILE A 25 9.87 -0.39 11.32
N ILE A 26 9.20 0.62 11.90
CA ILE A 26 9.82 1.61 12.78
C ILE A 26 9.94 1.08 14.22
N MET A 27 9.01 0.22 14.64
CA MET A 27 8.98 -0.32 16.00
C MET A 27 9.92 -1.53 16.14
N PRO A 28 10.76 -1.62 17.18
CA PRO A 28 11.77 -2.68 17.31
C PRO A 28 11.17 -4.09 17.55
N LYS A 29 9.97 -4.18 18.11
CA LYS A 29 9.22 -5.45 18.32
C LYS A 29 7.71 -5.19 18.24
N PRO A 30 7.12 -5.07 17.05
CA PRO A 30 5.67 -4.94 16.92
C PRO A 30 4.98 -6.24 17.35
N SER A 31 3.79 -6.14 17.95
CA SER A 31 3.01 -7.35 18.25
C SER A 31 2.46 -7.96 16.96
N MET A 32 2.40 -9.29 16.91
CA MET A 32 1.92 -10.00 15.73
C MET A 32 0.45 -9.70 15.42
N ILE A 33 -0.36 -9.53 16.47
CA ILE A 33 -1.78 -9.14 16.39
C ILE A 33 -1.93 -7.71 15.84
N PHE A 34 -1.05 -6.80 16.24
CA PHE A 34 -1.07 -5.44 15.71
C PHE A 34 -0.71 -5.42 14.22
N THR A 35 0.33 -6.16 13.84
CA THR A 35 0.79 -6.22 12.44
C THR A 35 -0.26 -6.85 11.52
N THR A 36 -0.89 -7.95 11.94
CA THR A 36 -1.99 -8.58 11.18
C THR A 36 -3.17 -7.63 10.97
N LYS A 37 -3.55 -6.88 12.01
CA LYS A 37 -4.61 -5.87 11.91
C LYS A 37 -4.26 -4.76 10.92
N LEU A 38 -3.01 -4.29 10.91
CA LEU A 38 -2.55 -3.29 9.95
C LEU A 38 -2.60 -3.80 8.50
N VAL A 39 -2.13 -5.02 8.24
CA VAL A 39 -2.19 -5.65 6.91
C VAL A 39 -3.64 -5.83 6.45
N LYS A 40 -4.55 -6.23 7.36
CA LYS A 40 -5.97 -6.30 7.05
C LYS A 40 -6.55 -4.94 6.69
N THR A 41 -6.20 -3.88 7.43
CA THR A 41 -6.68 -2.52 7.11
C THR A 41 -6.11 -1.97 5.80
N SER A 42 -4.83 -2.22 5.51
CA SER A 42 -4.22 -1.79 4.24
C SER A 42 -4.81 -2.57 3.05
N MET A 43 -5.15 -3.84 3.21
CA MET A 43 -5.89 -4.63 2.22
C MET A 43 -7.22 -3.94 1.85
N PHE A 44 -8.02 -3.53 2.83
CA PHE A 44 -9.29 -2.85 2.55
C PHE A 44 -9.11 -1.50 1.85
N ILE A 45 -8.08 -0.75 2.21
CA ILE A 45 -7.82 0.57 1.60
C ILE A 45 -7.29 0.41 0.17
N SER A 46 -6.51 -0.64 -0.12
CA SER A 46 -5.99 -0.94 -1.46
C SER A 46 -7.08 -1.27 -2.49
N LEU A 47 -8.30 -1.59 -2.05
CA LEU A 47 -9.46 -1.76 -2.95
C LEU A 47 -9.94 -0.44 -3.56
N ILE A 48 -9.68 0.69 -2.92
CA ILE A 48 -10.05 2.02 -3.45
C ILE A 48 -9.33 2.31 -4.78
N PRO A 49 -7.98 2.25 -4.86
CA PRO A 49 -7.31 2.45 -6.13
C PRO A 49 -7.66 1.37 -7.18
N LEU A 50 -7.92 0.12 -6.76
CA LEU A 50 -8.37 -0.93 -7.68
C LEU A 50 -9.73 -0.62 -8.34
N THR A 51 -10.73 -0.18 -7.55
CA THR A 51 -12.07 0.10 -8.07
C THR A 51 -12.08 1.28 -9.04
N ILE A 52 -11.28 2.32 -8.76
CA ILE A 52 -11.10 3.46 -9.67
C ILE A 52 -10.42 3.01 -10.97
N TYR A 53 -9.37 2.18 -10.87
CA TYR A 53 -8.70 1.60 -12.04
C TYR A 53 -9.66 0.79 -12.90
N LEU A 54 -10.48 -0.09 -12.31
CA LEU A 54 -11.43 -0.91 -13.07
C LEU A 54 -12.55 -0.10 -13.75
N ASN A 55 -12.95 1.03 -13.17
CA ASN A 55 -14.03 1.85 -13.71
C ASN A 55 -13.57 2.73 -14.89
N GLU A 56 -12.42 3.40 -14.75
CA GLU A 56 -11.96 4.39 -15.74
C GLU A 56 -10.67 4.01 -16.48
N ASN A 57 -10.05 2.86 -16.15
CA ASN A 57 -8.74 2.43 -16.66
C ASN A 57 -7.65 3.50 -16.52
N MET A 58 -7.74 4.32 -15.45
CA MET A 58 -6.83 5.43 -15.18
C MET A 58 -5.49 4.94 -14.63
N GLU A 59 -4.39 5.47 -15.17
CA GLU A 59 -3.05 5.28 -14.61
C GLU A 59 -2.55 6.61 -14.04
N THR A 60 -1.90 6.58 -12.88
CA THR A 60 -1.35 7.80 -12.25
C THR A 60 0.06 7.59 -11.74
N THR A 61 0.79 8.69 -11.64
CA THR A 61 2.11 8.75 -11.01
C THR A 61 2.04 9.65 -9.78
N LEU A 62 2.50 9.15 -8.65
CA LEU A 62 2.68 9.90 -7.40
C LEU A 62 4.17 10.14 -7.19
N THR A 63 4.59 11.40 -7.35
CA THR A 63 5.96 11.83 -7.08
C THR A 63 6.02 12.45 -5.70
N LEU A 64 6.79 11.85 -4.78
CA LEU A 64 7.14 12.50 -3.52
C LEU A 64 8.14 13.62 -3.77
N LYS A 65 8.31 14.48 -2.76
CA LYS A 65 9.31 15.54 -2.78
C LYS A 65 10.70 14.92 -3.09
N PRO A 66 11.54 15.62 -3.87
CA PRO A 66 12.94 15.24 -4.05
C PRO A 66 13.58 14.81 -2.75
N TRP A 67 14.13 13.60 -2.76
CA TRP A 67 14.89 13.09 -1.64
C TRP A 67 16.31 13.69 -1.65
N MET A 68 16.85 13.98 -2.84
CA MET A 68 18.17 14.57 -3.02
C MET A 68 18.17 15.57 -4.19
N ASP A 69 18.32 16.85 -3.85
CA ASP A 69 18.45 17.96 -4.81
C ASP A 69 19.93 18.36 -4.90
N TRP A 70 20.64 17.89 -5.93
CA TRP A 70 21.98 18.39 -6.28
C TRP A 70 21.88 19.38 -7.45
N THR A 71 22.95 20.14 -7.69
CA THR A 71 22.98 21.18 -8.74
C THR A 71 22.84 20.63 -10.17
N LEU A 72 23.15 19.35 -10.39
CA LEU A 72 23.15 18.71 -11.72
C LEU A 72 22.10 17.61 -11.88
N PHE A 73 21.51 17.09 -10.80
CA PHE A 73 20.45 16.09 -10.88
C PHE A 73 19.55 16.14 -9.65
N ASN A 74 18.29 15.74 -9.86
CA ASN A 74 17.27 15.61 -8.83
C ASN A 74 16.82 14.14 -8.74
N ILE A 75 16.92 13.55 -7.55
CA ILE A 75 16.37 12.22 -7.27
C ILE A 75 15.07 12.39 -6.48
N ALA A 76 13.94 12.12 -7.13
CA ALA A 76 12.61 12.09 -6.53
C ALA A 76 12.05 10.67 -6.51
N LEU A 77 11.47 10.28 -5.36
CA LEU A 77 10.82 8.99 -5.23
C LEU A 77 9.44 9.04 -5.90
N SER A 78 9.22 8.21 -6.92
CA SER A 78 8.01 8.24 -7.73
C SER A 78 7.36 6.87 -7.78
N PHE A 79 6.10 6.77 -7.36
CA PHE A 79 5.29 5.57 -7.46
C PHE A 79 4.38 5.67 -8.69
N LYS A 80 4.44 4.68 -9.58
CA LYS A 80 3.53 4.58 -10.72
C LYS A 80 2.46 3.54 -10.41
N ILE A 81 1.20 3.97 -10.43
CA ILE A 81 0.02 3.11 -10.34
C ILE A 81 -0.42 2.83 -11.77
N ASP A 82 0.07 1.73 -12.29
CA ASP A 82 -0.31 1.13 -13.57
C ASP A 82 -1.21 -0.09 -13.37
N LYS A 83 -1.65 -0.71 -14.48
CA LYS A 83 -2.43 -1.94 -14.46
C LYS A 83 -1.89 -3.02 -13.52
N TYR A 84 -0.58 -3.26 -13.58
CA TYR A 84 0.05 -4.37 -12.87
C TYR A 84 0.09 -4.09 -11.38
N THR A 85 0.50 -2.90 -10.99
CA THR A 85 0.56 -2.49 -9.59
C THR A 85 -0.82 -2.37 -8.96
N ALA A 86 -1.82 -1.82 -9.67
CA ALA A 86 -3.19 -1.68 -9.18
C ALA A 86 -3.87 -3.04 -8.88
N ILE A 87 -3.61 -4.05 -9.71
CA ILE A 87 -4.18 -5.40 -9.52
C ILE A 87 -3.35 -6.20 -8.51
N PHE A 88 -2.02 -6.14 -8.59
CA PHE A 88 -1.13 -6.96 -7.77
C PHE A 88 -1.16 -6.57 -6.29
N THR A 89 -1.22 -5.27 -5.97
CA THR A 89 -1.18 -4.79 -4.58
C THR A 89 -2.28 -5.36 -3.67
N PRO A 90 -3.59 -5.31 -4.02
CA PRO A 90 -4.63 -5.90 -3.17
C PRO A 90 -4.49 -7.42 -3.07
N ILE A 91 -4.10 -8.12 -4.15
CA ILE A 91 -3.92 -9.57 -4.15
C ILE A 91 -2.78 -9.97 -3.21
N ALA A 92 -1.64 -9.28 -3.26
CA ALA A 92 -0.51 -9.52 -2.38
C ALA A 92 -0.88 -9.28 -0.91
N LEU A 93 -1.66 -8.23 -0.61
CA LEU A 93 -2.10 -7.93 0.75
C LEU A 93 -3.10 -8.97 1.29
N VAL A 94 -3.97 -9.54 0.45
CA VAL A 94 -4.85 -10.64 0.85
C VAL A 94 -4.04 -11.88 1.21
N ILE A 95 -3.11 -12.30 0.35
CA ILE A 95 -2.30 -13.50 0.58
C ILE A 95 -1.45 -13.34 1.84
N THR A 96 -0.82 -12.18 2.02
CA THR A 96 -0.01 -11.90 3.22
C THR A 96 -0.86 -11.90 4.50
N TRP A 97 -2.07 -11.34 4.48
CA TRP A 97 -2.99 -11.46 5.62
C TRP A 97 -3.29 -12.93 5.95
N SER A 98 -3.63 -13.75 4.96
CA SER A 98 -3.90 -15.18 5.16
C SER A 98 -2.69 -15.94 5.72
N ILE A 99 -1.48 -15.68 5.22
CA ILE A 99 -0.25 -16.28 5.74
C ILE A 99 -0.02 -15.87 7.19
N MET A 100 -0.25 -14.59 7.52
CA MET A 100 -0.04 -14.12 8.87
C MET A 100 -1.06 -14.69 9.86
N GLU A 101 -2.34 -14.80 9.50
CA GLU A 101 -3.34 -15.50 10.34
C GLU A 101 -2.97 -16.96 10.55
N PHE A 102 -2.55 -17.65 9.49
CA PHE A 102 -2.05 -19.02 9.60
C PHE A 102 -0.87 -19.11 10.57
N SER A 103 0.11 -18.22 10.43
CA SER A 103 1.30 -18.23 11.28
C SER A 103 0.99 -17.93 12.75
N GLN A 104 -0.02 -17.09 13.04
CA GLN A 104 -0.46 -16.86 14.41
C GLN A 104 -1.00 -18.13 15.04
N TRP A 105 -1.94 -18.80 14.36
CA TRP A 105 -2.51 -20.06 14.83
C TRP A 105 -1.48 -21.20 14.92
N TYR A 106 -0.57 -21.28 13.94
CA TYR A 106 0.44 -22.32 13.86
C TYR A 106 1.48 -22.18 14.98
N MET A 107 2.03 -20.98 15.17
CA MET A 107 3.05 -20.73 16.18
C MET A 107 2.49 -20.73 17.61
N GLU A 108 1.20 -20.41 17.78
CA GLU A 108 0.54 -20.56 19.09
C GLU A 108 0.41 -22.03 19.50
N LYS A 109 0.23 -22.94 18.54
CA LYS A 109 0.16 -24.39 18.81
C LYS A 109 1.51 -25.04 19.12
N GLU A 110 2.61 -24.43 18.71
CA GLU A 110 3.97 -24.91 19.00
C GLU A 110 4.55 -24.38 20.31
N ARG A 111 3.81 -23.53 21.04
CA ARG A 111 4.23 -22.94 22.31
C ARG A 111 3.76 -23.75 23.52
#